data_AF-A0A803W458-F1
#
_entry.id   AF-A0A803W458-F1
#
_cell.length_a   1.000
_cell.length_b   1.000
_cell.length_c   1.000
_cell.angle_alpha   90.00
_cell.angle_beta   90.00
_cell.angle_gamma   90.00
#
_symmetry.space_group_name_H-M   'P 1'
#
loop_
_entity.id
_entity.type
_entity.pdbx_description
1 polymer ?
#
loop_
_entity_poly.entity_id
_entity_poly.type
_entity_poly.pdbx_seq_one_letter_code
_entity_poly.pdbx_strand_id
1 'polypeptide(L)'
;GGGGGGGGGGGGGGGGGGGGGGGGGGGGGGGQETYKLPHRLIEKKRRDRINECIAQLKDLLPEHLKLTTLGHLEKAVVLELTLKHVKALTNLIEQQQQKIIALQSGLQAGESQTGVSLCVCDGLSLGSL
;
A
#
# COMPACT_ATOMS: atom_id res chain seq x y z
N GLY A 1 21.43 0.11 85.44
CA GLY A 1 20.79 1.37 85.05
C GLY A 1 21.59 2.04 83.96
N GLY A 2 20.92 2.77 83.07
CA GLY A 2 21.49 3.85 82.25
C GLY A 2 22.02 3.49 80.86
N GLY A 3 21.42 4.12 79.85
CA GLY A 3 21.89 4.22 78.45
C GLY A 3 20.77 3.81 77.47
N GLY A 4 20.12 4.66 76.67
CA GLY A 4 20.35 6.05 76.31
C GLY A 4 20.44 6.20 74.79
N GLY A 5 19.42 6.84 74.17
CA GLY A 5 19.44 7.38 72.79
C GLY A 5 19.09 6.39 71.67
N GLY A 6 18.34 6.72 70.63
CA GLY A 6 17.77 8.00 70.19
C GLY A 6 17.52 7.94 68.68
N GLY A 7 16.44 8.58 68.20
CA GLY A 7 16.21 9.05 66.82
C GLY A 7 16.03 7.98 65.73
N GLY A 8 15.19 8.12 64.71
CA GLY A 8 14.41 9.25 64.21
C GLY A 8 14.23 9.09 62.69
N GLY A 9 13.05 9.49 62.17
CA GLY A 9 12.79 9.81 60.75
C GLY A 9 12.82 8.64 59.76
N GLY A 10 12.04 8.58 58.68
CA GLY A 10 11.18 9.57 58.03
C GLY A 10 11.13 9.28 56.53
N GLY A 11 10.01 9.60 55.89
CA GLY A 11 9.84 9.70 54.42
C GLY A 11 9.45 8.40 53.71
N GLY A 12 8.44 8.32 52.84
CA GLY A 12 7.68 9.34 52.14
C GLY A 12 7.91 9.25 50.61
N GLY A 13 6.83 9.09 49.84
CA GLY A 13 6.77 9.24 48.37
C GLY A 13 7.13 7.97 47.59
N GLY A 14 6.35 7.47 46.62
CA GLY A 14 5.39 8.12 45.73
C GLY A 14 6.06 8.36 44.37
N GLY A 15 5.52 7.77 43.30
CA GLY A 15 5.89 8.13 41.92
C GLY A 15 5.88 6.96 40.94
N GLY A 16 4.75 6.78 40.26
CA GLY A 16 4.72 6.10 38.97
C GLY A 16 5.28 7.00 37.87
N GLY A 17 5.77 6.39 36.80
CA GLY A 17 6.18 7.06 35.57
C GLY A 17 6.40 6.02 34.48
N GLY A 18 5.47 5.95 33.53
CA GLY A 18 5.61 5.18 32.30
C GLY A 18 6.30 5.97 31.19
N GLY A 19 6.51 5.30 30.06
CA GLY A 19 7.00 5.85 28.80
C GLY A 19 8.53 5.77 28.69
N GLY A 20 9.12 5.41 27.56
CA GLY A 20 8.62 5.20 26.21
C GLY A 20 9.82 4.74 25.36
N GLY A 21 9.52 4.23 24.17
CA GLY A 21 10.46 3.52 23.32
C GLY A 21 11.66 4.34 22.81
N GLY A 22 12.65 3.59 22.35
CA GLY A 22 13.82 4.08 21.62
C GLY A 22 14.44 2.96 20.80
N GLY A 23 13.73 2.51 19.77
CA GLY A 23 14.31 1.68 18.72
C GLY A 23 15.24 2.55 17.87
N GLY A 24 16.55 2.40 18.06
CA GLY A 24 17.59 3.07 17.30
C GLY A 24 18.72 2.11 17.00
N GLY A 25 18.48 1.18 16.07
CA GLY A 25 19.54 0.36 15.50
C GLY A 25 20.46 1.22 14.65
N GLY A 26 21.73 1.34 15.05
CA GLY A 26 22.76 2.07 14.34
C GLY A 26 24.16 1.66 14.77
N GLY A 27 24.45 0.36 14.72
CA GLY A 27 25.77 -0.18 15.02
C GLY A 27 26.75 0.01 13.85
N GLY A 28 27.97 0.48 14.18
CA GLY A 28 29.19 0.01 13.50
C GLY A 28 30.06 1.03 12.76
N GLY A 29 31.11 1.50 13.43
CA GLY A 29 32.48 1.48 12.89
C GLY A 29 32.99 2.73 12.19
N GLY A 30 33.82 3.51 12.90
CA GLY A 30 34.61 4.63 12.39
C GLY A 30 35.71 4.21 11.41
N GLY A 31 36.15 5.17 10.59
CA GLY A 31 37.44 5.10 9.89
C GLY A 31 37.48 5.39 8.38
N GLN A 32 36.35 5.66 7.70
CA GLN A 32 36.33 5.90 6.24
C GLN A 32 35.22 6.91 5.84
N GLU A 33 35.19 8.07 6.47
CA GLU A 33 33.96 8.88 6.63
C GLU A 33 33.61 9.82 5.46
N THR A 34 34.51 10.21 4.54
CA THR A 34 34.19 11.32 3.60
C THR A 34 33.37 10.92 2.37
N TYR A 35 33.64 9.77 1.75
CA TYR A 35 32.89 9.27 0.57
C TYR A 35 31.71 8.36 0.93
N LYS A 36 31.66 7.87 2.17
CA LYS A 36 30.55 7.04 2.66
C LYS A 36 29.33 7.85 3.06
N LEU A 37 29.49 9.11 3.45
CA LEU A 37 28.36 9.97 3.84
C LEU A 37 27.37 10.25 2.68
N PRO A 38 27.81 10.62 1.45
CA PRO A 38 26.93 10.75 0.30
C PRO A 38 26.27 9.42 -0.10
N HIS A 39 27.04 8.32 -0.08
CA HIS A 39 26.50 6.99 -0.39
C HIS A 39 25.46 6.52 0.65
N ARG A 40 25.68 6.81 1.94
CA ARG A 40 24.73 6.53 3.03
C ARG A 40 23.43 7.30 2.84
N LEU A 41 23.50 8.57 2.42
CA LEU A 41 22.35 9.43 2.17
C LEU A 41 21.51 8.97 0.95
N ILE A 42 22.17 8.62 -0.15
CA ILE A 42 21.50 8.12 -1.37
C ILE A 42 20.78 6.81 -1.06
N GLU A 43 21.44 5.88 -0.37
CA GLU A 43 20.84 4.60 -0.01
C GLU A 43 19.70 4.78 1.00
N LYS A 44 19.83 5.70 1.96
CA LYS A 44 18.73 6.06 2.87
C LYS A 44 17.52 6.55 2.09
N LYS A 45 17.69 7.50 1.17
CA LYS A 45 16.60 8.01 0.31
C LYS A 45 15.96 6.90 -0.53
N ARG A 46 16.75 5.95 -1.04
CA ARG A 46 16.24 4.78 -1.77
C ARG A 46 15.35 3.92 -0.87
N ARG A 47 15.81 3.59 0.35
CA ARG A 47 15.05 2.80 1.32
C ARG A 47 13.76 3.50 1.76
N ASP A 48 13.82 4.81 1.99
CA ASP A 48 12.65 5.61 2.39
C ASP A 48 11.58 5.56 1.30
N ARG A 49 11.96 5.77 0.02
CA ARG A 49 11.04 5.63 -1.12
C ARG A 49 10.41 4.23 -1.22
N ILE A 50 11.20 3.18 -1.03
CA ILE A 50 10.68 1.80 -1.07
C ILE A 50 9.66 1.57 0.05
N ASN A 51 9.97 2.03 1.27
CA ASN A 51 9.08 1.88 2.41
C ASN A 51 7.77 2.66 2.23
N GLU A 52 7.85 3.86 1.65
CA GLU A 52 6.68 4.67 1.33
C GLU A 52 5.78 3.97 0.31
N CYS A 53 6.36 3.41 -0.77
CA CYS A 53 5.60 2.61 -1.73
C CYS A 53 4.92 1.40 -1.07
N ILE A 54 5.62 0.67 -0.19
CA ILE A 54 5.03 -0.49 0.51
C ILE A 54 3.88 -0.06 1.43
N ALA A 55 3.99 1.10 2.09
CA ALA A 55 2.90 1.63 2.90
C ALA A 55 1.66 1.97 2.05
N GLN A 56 1.85 2.64 0.90
CA GLN A 56 0.75 2.93 -0.03
C GLN A 56 0.10 1.65 -0.56
N LEU A 57 0.88 0.64 -0.92
CA LEU A 57 0.35 -0.67 -1.34
C LEU A 57 -0.50 -1.29 -0.23
N LYS A 58 -0.05 -1.22 1.02
CA LYS A 58 -0.83 -1.71 2.17
C LYS A 58 -2.17 -0.99 2.28
N ASP A 59 -2.22 0.31 2.08
CA ASP A 59 -3.46 1.09 2.19
C ASP A 59 -4.44 0.79 1.05
N LEU A 60 -3.93 0.57 -0.18
CA LEU A 60 -4.70 0.21 -1.36
C LEU A 60 -5.30 -1.20 -1.30
N LEU A 61 -4.77 -2.09 -0.46
CA LEU A 61 -5.32 -3.43 -0.30
C LEU A 61 -6.73 -3.39 0.29
N PRO A 62 -7.67 -4.21 -0.22
CA PRO A 62 -9.01 -4.28 0.34
C PRO A 62 -9.02 -4.92 1.73
N GLU A 63 -9.93 -4.46 2.61
CA GLU A 63 -10.01 -4.86 4.02
C GLU A 63 -10.09 -6.38 4.23
N HIS A 64 -10.82 -7.10 3.38
CA HIS A 64 -10.93 -8.56 3.50
C HIS A 64 -9.58 -9.30 3.30
N LEU A 65 -8.65 -8.74 2.51
CA LEU A 65 -7.30 -9.29 2.37
C LEU A 65 -6.42 -8.92 3.57
N LYS A 66 -6.59 -7.71 4.14
CA LYS A 66 -5.88 -7.27 5.35
C LYS A 66 -6.27 -8.10 6.57
N LEU A 67 -7.56 -8.39 6.75
CA LEU A 67 -8.11 -9.16 7.88
C LEU A 67 -7.62 -10.61 7.94
N THR A 68 -7.15 -11.17 6.82
CA THR A 68 -6.50 -12.49 6.80
C THR A 68 -5.21 -12.49 7.62
N THR A 69 -4.61 -11.32 7.83
CA THR A 69 -3.44 -11.13 8.67
C THR A 69 -3.84 -10.43 9.96
N LEU A 70 -3.50 -11.01 11.11
CA LEU A 70 -3.88 -10.55 12.44
C LEU A 70 -3.17 -9.23 12.84
N GLY A 71 -3.44 -8.14 12.13
CA GLY A 71 -2.96 -6.78 12.44
C GLY A 71 -1.53 -6.46 12.00
N HIS A 72 -0.69 -7.46 11.72
CA HIS A 72 0.69 -7.24 11.26
C HIS A 72 0.89 -7.73 9.82
N LEU A 73 0.77 -6.80 8.87
CA LEU A 73 1.13 -7.04 7.47
C LEU A 73 2.64 -6.84 7.30
N GLU A 74 3.36 -7.96 7.26
CA GLU A 74 4.78 -7.96 6.88
C GLU A 74 4.95 -7.49 5.43
N LYS A 75 6.12 -6.92 5.11
CA LYS A 75 6.40 -6.38 3.76
C LYS A 75 6.22 -7.43 2.65
N ALA A 76 6.61 -8.68 2.92
CA ALA A 76 6.44 -9.78 1.98
C ALA A 76 4.94 -10.06 1.71
N VAL A 77 4.13 -10.08 2.76
CA VAL A 77 2.69 -10.32 2.66
C VAL A 77 1.97 -9.18 1.95
N VAL A 78 2.37 -7.91 2.19
CA VAL A 78 1.82 -6.77 1.43
C VAL A 78 2.06 -6.95 -0.07
N LEU A 79 3.28 -7.32 -0.48
CA LEU A 79 3.62 -7.52 -1.89
C LEU A 79 2.84 -8.71 -2.50
N GLU A 80 2.73 -9.81 -1.77
CA GLU A 80 1.98 -10.99 -2.22
C GLU A 80 0.49 -10.70 -2.39
N LEU A 81 -0.14 -10.09 -1.39
CA LEU A 81 -1.55 -9.71 -1.45
C LEU A 81 -1.81 -8.69 -2.55
N THR A 82 -0.88 -7.76 -2.78
CA THR A 82 -0.98 -6.78 -3.88
C THR A 82 -0.98 -7.50 -5.21
N LEU A 83 -0.07 -8.46 -5.41
CA LEU A 83 -0.02 -9.26 -6.63
C LEU A 83 -1.31 -10.05 -6.85
N LYS A 84 -1.85 -10.66 -5.79
CA LYS A 84 -3.13 -11.39 -5.84
C LYS A 84 -4.28 -10.45 -6.23
N HIS A 85 -4.33 -9.26 -5.65
CA HIS A 85 -5.37 -8.28 -5.95
C HIS A 85 -5.29 -7.78 -7.39
N VAL A 86 -4.10 -7.43 -7.89
CA VAL A 86 -3.91 -7.00 -9.28
C VAL A 86 -4.35 -8.08 -10.27
N LYS A 87 -3.97 -9.35 -10.04
CA LYS A 87 -4.42 -10.47 -10.89
C LYS A 87 -5.94 -10.62 -10.90
N ALA A 88 -6.58 -10.49 -9.73
CA ALA A 88 -8.03 -10.55 -9.64
C ALA A 88 -8.72 -9.40 -10.41
N LEU A 89 -8.16 -8.18 -10.33
CA LEU A 89 -8.65 -7.04 -11.10
C LEU A 89 -8.50 -7.25 -12.61
N THR A 90 -7.34 -7.74 -13.07
CA THR A 90 -7.12 -8.03 -14.51
C THR A 90 -8.15 -9.04 -15.02
N ASN A 91 -8.37 -10.14 -14.30
CA ASN A 91 -9.37 -11.14 -14.69
C ASN A 91 -10.79 -10.55 -14.74
N LEU A 92 -11.13 -9.66 -13.80
CA LEU A 92 -12.44 -9.01 -13.79
C LEU A 92 -12.63 -8.09 -15.00
N ILE A 93 -11.59 -7.33 -15.37
CA ILE A 93 -11.62 -6.45 -16.54
C ILE A 93 -11.80 -7.27 -17.83
N GLU A 94 -11.05 -8.36 -17.99
CA GLU A 94 -11.18 -9.24 -19.15
C GLU A 94 -12.59 -9.85 -19.25
N GLN A 95 -13.14 -10.31 -18.13
CA GLN A 95 -14.52 -10.82 -18.07
C GLN A 95 -15.55 -9.74 -18.42
N GLN A 96 -15.35 -8.51 -17.95
CA GLN A 96 -16.21 -7.38 -18.28
C GLN A 96 -16.13 -7.03 -19.77
N GLN A 97 -14.94 -7.03 -20.37
CA GLN A 97 -14.76 -6.82 -21.80
C GLN A 97 -15.47 -7.89 -22.63
N GLN A 98 -15.36 -9.16 -22.27
CA GLN A 98 -16.08 -10.24 -22.94
C GLN A 98 -17.61 -10.07 -22.85
N LYS A 99 -18.13 -9.67 -21.68
CA LYS A 99 -19.56 -9.38 -21.52
C LYS A 99 -20.02 -8.22 -22.38
N ILE A 100 -19.23 -7.14 -22.46
CA ILE A 100 -19.54 -5.98 -23.31
C ILE A 100 -19.61 -6.42 -24.78
N ILE A 101 -18.63 -7.18 -25.25
CA ILE A 101 -18.61 -7.69 -26.63
C ILE A 101 -19.81 -8.61 -26.89
N ALA A 102 -20.12 -9.53 -25.98
CA ALA A 102 -21.27 -10.42 -26.10
C ALA A 102 -22.59 -9.64 -26.20
N LEU A 103 -22.77 -8.62 -25.35
CA LEU A 103 -23.95 -7.75 -25.39
C LEU A 103 -24.03 -6.93 -26.68
N GLN A 104 -22.91 -6.39 -27.16
CA GLN A 104 -22.85 -5.67 -28.44
C GLN A 104 -23.17 -6.58 -29.64
N SER A 105 -22.70 -7.83 -29.61
CA SER A 105 -23.01 -8.82 -30.66
C SER A 105 -24.48 -9.25 -30.64
N GLY A 106 -25.11 -9.34 -29.47
CA GLY A 106 -26.53 -9.63 -29.33
C GLY A 106 -27.43 -8.48 -29.81
N LEU A 107 -26.97 -7.24 -29.70
CA LEU A 107 -27.67 -6.07 -30.25
C LEU A 107 -27.62 -6.03 -31.79
N GLN A 108 -26.47 -6.36 -32.40
CA GLN A 108 -26.36 -6.43 -33.87
C GLN A 108 -27.20 -7.56 -34.51
N ALA A 109 -27.45 -8.65 -33.77
CA ALA A 109 -28.32 -9.73 -34.24
C ALA A 109 -29.82 -9.34 -34.25
N GLY A 110 -30.21 -8.27 -33.53
CA GLY A 110 -31.58 -7.76 -33.48
C GLY A 110 -31.95 -6.76 -34.58
N GLU A 111 -30.97 -6.24 -35.33
CA GLU A 111 -31.18 -5.23 -36.39
C GLU A 111 -31.27 -5.82 -37.81
N SER A 112 -31.33 -7.15 -37.95
CA SER A 112 -31.43 -7.80 -39.27
C SER A 112 -32.85 -7.87 -39.86
N GLN A 113 -33.88 -7.26 -39.24
CA GLN A 113 -35.26 -7.35 -39.77
C GLN A 113 -36.12 -6.07 -39.82
N THR A 114 -35.62 -4.90 -39.46
CA THR A 114 -36.34 -3.64 -39.75
C THR A 114 -35.37 -2.61 -40.31
N GLY A 115 -35.34 -2.52 -41.64
CA GLY A 115 -34.44 -1.65 -42.37
C GLY A 115 -34.60 -0.18 -41.99
N VAL A 116 -33.53 0.38 -41.43
CA VAL A 116 -33.00 1.70 -41.82
C VAL A 116 -31.50 1.67 -41.52
N SER A 117 -30.69 1.39 -42.53
CA SER A 117 -29.24 1.60 -42.45
C SER A 117 -28.99 3.11 -42.46
N LEU A 118 -28.99 3.73 -41.29
CA LEU A 118 -28.55 5.11 -41.13
C LEU A 118 -27.05 5.12 -40.82
N CYS A 119 -26.24 4.85 -41.84
CA CYS A 119 -24.81 5.11 -41.80
C CYS A 119 -24.57 6.61 -42.04
N VAL A 120 -24.45 7.41 -40.99
CA VAL A 120 -23.91 8.77 -41.08
C VAL A 120 -23.30 9.13 -39.70
N CYS A 121 -22.14 9.77 -39.54
CA CYS A 121 -21.35 10.60 -40.44
C CYS A 121 -19.87 10.58 -39.98
N ASP A 122 -18.92 10.48 -40.91
CA ASP A 122 -17.71 11.32 -40.89
C ASP A 122 -17.10 11.36 -42.29
N GLY A 123 -17.14 12.54 -42.92
CA GLY A 123 -16.37 12.87 -44.12
C GLY A 123 -17.13 12.78 -45.44
N LEU A 124 -17.56 13.94 -45.94
CA LEU A 124 -17.97 14.18 -47.32
C LEU A 124 -17.01 13.52 -48.33
N SER A 125 -17.56 12.68 -49.20
CA SER A 125 -17.16 12.67 -50.61
C SER A 125 -18.40 12.40 -51.45
N LEU A 126 -19.05 13.48 -51.87
CA LEU A 126 -20.02 13.44 -52.95
C LEU A 126 -19.23 13.18 -54.24
N GLY A 127 -19.40 12.00 -54.83
CA GLY A 127 -18.78 11.68 -56.10
C GLY A 127 -19.17 10.30 -56.61
N SER A 128 -20.30 10.20 -57.29
CA SER A 128 -20.41 9.62 -58.65
C SER A 128 -21.85 9.47 -59.11
N LEU A 129 -22.04 9.91 -60.37
CA LEU A 129 -23.18 9.81 -61.31
C LEU A 129 -24.37 10.74 -61.06
#